data_AF-A0A5S5MEQ5-F1
#
_entry.id   AF-A0A5S5MEQ5-F1
#
_cell.length_a   1.000
_cell.length_b   1.000
_cell.length_c   1.000
_cell.angle_alpha   90.00
_cell.angle_beta   90.00
_cell.angle_gamma   90.00
#
_symmetry.space_group_name_H-M   'P 1'
#
loop_
_entity.id
_entity.type
_entity.pdbx_description
1 polymer ?
#
loop_
_entity_poly.entity_id
_entity_poly.type
_entity_poly.pdbx_seq_one_letter_code
_entity_poly.pdbx_strand_id
1 'polypeptide(L)'
;MKDLISEKYRIILFFIILTAICVSFLLVFLNQSSIKIQRNAEQKKSESFTFFDVGENTVLTKTKLKDLRKILGQHRLENLTPVYMDFVHKGWLAKYFPSLESYDVFFEKPRLRDPIASNTLKLHYRYAHQKNIPFNNIRFVFSRYTNKPLSLFLRLPGDGSIVINNLKNTHGTPQTIENVKISGPGPVYFWKRGKDILVTAVLFDRYGKPETHIFILYGENTENFKKTIMETYPEPDIKTGF
;
A
#
# COMPACT_ATOMS: atom_id res chain seq x y z
N MET A 1 20.20 -33.34 -59.56
CA MET A 1 19.08 -33.85 -58.72
C MET A 1 19.47 -34.11 -57.26
N LYS A 2 20.76 -34.33 -56.92
CA LYS A 2 21.23 -34.49 -55.53
C LYS A 2 21.29 -33.18 -54.72
N ASP A 3 21.48 -32.02 -55.36
CA ASP A 3 21.60 -30.73 -54.65
C ASP A 3 20.27 -30.11 -54.17
N LEU A 4 19.16 -30.36 -54.90
CA LEU A 4 17.82 -29.90 -54.49
C LEU A 4 17.29 -30.59 -53.24
N ILE A 5 17.75 -31.82 -52.99
CA ILE A 5 17.38 -32.62 -51.82
C ILE A 5 18.08 -32.04 -50.57
N SER A 6 19.35 -31.68 -50.70
CA SER A 6 20.16 -31.01 -49.66
C SER A 6 19.56 -29.67 -49.21
N GLU A 7 19.09 -28.84 -50.14
CA GLU A 7 18.55 -27.52 -49.83
C GLU A 7 17.20 -27.58 -49.10
N LYS A 8 16.31 -28.52 -49.48
CA LYS A 8 15.05 -28.78 -48.78
C LYS A 8 15.27 -29.23 -47.33
N TYR A 9 16.25 -30.09 -47.09
CA TYR A 9 16.57 -30.53 -45.72
C TYR A 9 17.19 -29.41 -44.87
N ARG A 10 17.95 -28.48 -45.46
CA ARG A 10 18.46 -27.29 -44.75
C ARG A 10 17.34 -26.36 -44.29
N ILE A 11 16.34 -26.14 -45.14
CA ILE A 11 15.17 -25.30 -44.80
C ILE A 11 14.36 -25.98 -43.68
N ILE A 12 14.11 -27.29 -43.79
CA ILE A 12 13.38 -28.05 -42.77
C ILE A 12 14.15 -28.03 -41.43
N LEU A 13 15.47 -28.24 -41.46
CA LEU A 13 16.31 -28.20 -40.26
C LEU A 13 16.31 -26.80 -39.60
N PHE A 14 16.31 -25.73 -40.39
CA PHE A 14 16.22 -24.36 -39.89
C PHE A 14 14.92 -24.11 -39.12
N PHE A 15 13.77 -24.57 -39.65
CA PHE A 15 12.48 -24.43 -38.96
C PHE A 15 12.38 -25.28 -37.70
N ILE A 16 13.00 -26.47 -37.68
CA ILE A 16 13.07 -27.31 -36.46
C ILE A 16 13.89 -26.61 -35.38
N ILE A 17 15.04 -26.01 -35.73
CA ILE A 17 15.86 -25.27 -34.78
C ILE A 17 15.12 -24.02 -34.27
N LEU A 18 14.48 -23.28 -35.17
CA LEU A 18 13.72 -22.07 -34.80
C LEU A 18 12.56 -22.39 -33.86
N THR A 19 11.81 -23.46 -34.12
CA THR A 19 10.73 -23.92 -33.25
C THR A 19 11.26 -24.39 -31.90
N ALA A 20 12.39 -25.10 -31.85
CA ALA A 20 13.04 -25.49 -30.60
C ALA A 20 13.48 -24.26 -29.77
N ILE A 21 14.02 -23.21 -30.41
CA ILE A 21 14.39 -21.95 -29.75
C ILE A 21 13.15 -21.23 -29.23
N CYS A 22 12.08 -21.15 -30.02
CA CYS A 22 10.82 -20.55 -29.58
C CYS A 22 10.21 -21.29 -28.38
N VAL A 23 10.19 -22.63 -28.40
CA VAL A 23 9.72 -23.45 -27.28
C VAL A 23 10.60 -23.27 -26.05
N SER A 24 11.93 -23.22 -26.21
CA SER A 24 12.87 -22.90 -25.12
C SER A 24 12.59 -21.52 -24.51
N PHE A 25 12.36 -20.50 -25.34
CA PHE A 25 12.01 -19.16 -24.86
C PHE A 25 10.65 -19.15 -24.14
N LEU A 26 9.67 -19.89 -24.67
CA LEU A 26 8.34 -20.03 -24.05
C LEU A 26 8.42 -20.76 -22.71
N LEU A 27 9.26 -21.79 -22.59
CA LEU A 27 9.53 -22.48 -21.33
C LEU A 27 10.25 -21.58 -20.32
N VAL A 28 11.22 -20.76 -20.76
CA VAL A 28 11.88 -19.77 -19.88
C VAL A 28 10.91 -18.68 -19.42
N PHE A 29 10.01 -18.21 -20.30
CA PHE A 29 8.98 -17.22 -19.96
C PHE A 29 7.89 -17.81 -19.04
N LEU A 30 7.47 -19.05 -19.26
CA LEU A 30 6.53 -19.75 -18.38
C LEU A 30 7.18 -20.09 -17.03
N ASN A 31 8.50 -20.32 -16.99
CA ASN A 31 9.27 -20.54 -15.76
C ASN A 31 9.63 -19.24 -15.02
N GLN A 32 9.32 -18.06 -15.58
CA GLN A 32 9.28 -16.79 -14.82
C GLN A 32 7.95 -16.57 -14.08
N SER A 33 7.10 -17.60 -13.98
CA SER A 33 5.94 -17.54 -13.10
C SER A 33 6.37 -17.60 -11.63
N SER A 34 6.05 -16.51 -10.94
CA SER A 34 6.18 -16.27 -9.50
C SER A 34 7.62 -16.15 -8.97
N ILE A 35 8.07 -14.90 -8.78
CA ILE A 35 8.87 -14.58 -7.60
C ILE A 35 8.01 -14.96 -6.39
N LYS A 36 8.10 -16.22 -5.96
CA LYS A 36 7.63 -16.64 -4.66
C LYS A 36 8.56 -15.98 -3.65
N ILE A 37 8.15 -14.83 -3.14
CA ILE A 37 8.67 -14.36 -1.86
C ILE A 37 8.37 -15.51 -0.89
N GLN A 38 9.40 -16.23 -0.50
CA GLN A 38 9.32 -17.36 0.41
C GLN A 38 8.88 -16.81 1.77
N ARG A 39 7.56 -16.70 1.98
CA ARG A 39 6.99 -16.51 3.31
C ARG A 39 7.09 -17.86 4.00
N ASN A 40 8.00 -17.96 4.96
CA ASN A 40 7.95 -19.02 5.95
C ASN A 40 6.52 -19.07 6.52
N ALA A 41 5.84 -20.18 6.23
CA ALA A 41 4.52 -20.50 6.73
C ALA A 41 4.66 -20.95 8.19
N GLU A 42 5.00 -20.01 9.06
CA GLU A 42 4.86 -20.09 10.52
C GLU A 42 5.09 -18.70 11.13
N GLN A 43 4.45 -17.67 10.54
CA GLN A 43 4.33 -16.39 11.23
C GLN A 43 3.26 -16.55 12.31
N LYS A 44 3.71 -16.67 13.57
CA LYS A 44 2.95 -16.32 14.77
C LYS A 44 2.06 -15.12 14.39
N LYS A 45 0.74 -15.30 14.46
CA LYS A 45 -0.27 -14.35 13.97
C LYS A 45 0.06 -12.97 14.51
N SER A 46 0.77 -12.16 13.71
CA SER A 46 1.18 -10.82 14.11
C SER A 46 -0.09 -10.06 14.47
N GLU A 47 -0.06 -9.38 15.62
CA GLU A 47 -1.17 -8.55 16.10
C GLU A 47 -1.41 -7.32 15.21
N SER A 48 -0.57 -7.12 14.18
CA SER A 48 -0.61 -6.01 13.23
C SER A 48 -0.58 -6.49 11.77
N PHE A 49 -0.83 -5.57 10.85
CA PHE A 49 -0.64 -5.76 9.40
C PHE A 49 0.81 -5.45 9.01
N THR A 50 1.30 -6.07 7.93
CA THR A 50 2.67 -5.83 7.44
C THR A 50 2.71 -5.88 5.93
N PHE A 51 3.26 -4.83 5.33
CA PHE A 51 3.49 -4.69 3.89
C PHE A 51 4.91 -4.20 3.65
N PHE A 52 5.62 -4.81 2.69
CA PHE A 52 7.02 -4.49 2.39
C PHE A 52 7.93 -4.50 3.63
N ASP A 53 7.69 -5.45 4.54
CA ASP A 53 8.37 -5.57 5.83
C ASP A 53 8.30 -4.29 6.69
N VAL A 54 7.20 -3.56 6.55
CA VAL A 54 6.78 -2.46 7.41
C VAL A 54 5.47 -2.87 8.08
N GLY A 55 5.53 -3.07 9.39
CA GLY A 55 4.38 -3.22 10.29
C GLY A 55 4.50 -2.26 11.46
N GLU A 56 3.56 -2.30 12.40
CA GLU A 56 3.44 -1.36 13.53
C GLU A 56 4.75 -1.08 14.28
N ASN A 57 5.55 -2.10 14.55
CA ASN A 57 6.81 -1.97 15.30
C ASN A 57 8.03 -1.60 14.46
N THR A 58 7.85 -1.36 13.16
CA THR A 58 8.97 -1.02 12.27
C THR A 58 9.45 0.40 12.51
N VAL A 59 10.71 0.54 12.93
CA VAL A 59 11.37 1.84 13.06
C VAL A 59 12.00 2.23 11.72
N LEU A 60 11.71 3.44 11.24
CA LEU A 60 12.29 3.99 10.03
C LEU A 60 13.75 4.40 10.28
N THR A 61 14.66 3.49 9.99
CA THR A 61 16.11 3.73 10.00
C THR A 61 16.64 4.00 8.60
N LYS A 62 17.89 4.47 8.51
CA LYS A 62 18.60 4.58 7.21
C LYS A 62 18.66 3.23 6.47
N THR A 63 18.83 2.14 7.20
CA THR A 63 18.82 0.77 6.64
C THR A 63 17.44 0.42 6.09
N LYS A 64 16.37 0.62 6.88
CA LYS A 64 15.00 0.35 6.42
C LYS A 64 14.64 1.20 5.19
N LEU A 65 15.09 2.44 5.13
CA LEU A 65 14.90 3.31 3.96
C LEU A 65 15.64 2.78 2.72
N LYS A 66 16.85 2.25 2.89
CA LYS A 66 17.62 1.60 1.82
C LYS A 66 16.93 0.33 1.32
N ASP A 67 16.40 -0.49 2.22
CA ASP A 67 15.66 -1.71 1.89
C ASP A 67 14.41 -1.39 1.09
N LEU A 68 13.61 -0.43 1.55
CA LEU A 68 12.44 0.05 0.82
C LEU A 68 12.82 0.60 -0.56
N ARG A 69 13.93 1.35 -0.69
CA ARG A 69 14.42 1.84 -1.99
C ARG A 69 14.83 0.71 -2.94
N LYS A 70 15.37 -0.39 -2.41
CA LYS A 70 15.73 -1.58 -3.21
C LYS A 70 14.47 -2.23 -3.80
N ILE A 71 13.40 -2.33 -3.02
CA ILE A 71 12.15 -2.98 -3.40
C ILE A 71 11.25 -2.07 -4.26
N LEU A 72 11.06 -0.83 -3.82
CA LEU A 72 10.05 0.10 -4.35
C LEU A 72 10.63 1.18 -5.26
N GLY A 73 11.95 1.27 -5.38
CA GLY A 73 12.62 2.30 -6.17
C GLY A 73 12.73 3.64 -5.43
N GLN A 74 12.84 4.73 -6.20
CA GLN A 74 13.03 6.06 -5.63
C GLN A 74 11.74 6.57 -4.96
N HIS A 75 11.90 7.26 -3.83
CA HIS A 75 10.82 7.97 -3.15
C HIS A 75 11.03 9.47 -3.19
N ARG A 76 9.93 10.21 -3.10
CA ARG A 76 9.92 11.59 -2.64
C ARG A 76 9.76 11.58 -1.12
N LEU A 77 10.66 12.30 -0.44
CA LEU A 77 10.56 12.58 0.99
C LEU A 77 9.75 13.86 1.17
N GLU A 78 8.69 13.81 1.96
CA GLU A 78 7.87 14.97 2.32
C GLU A 78 7.89 15.10 3.86
N ASN A 79 8.42 16.22 4.35
CA ASN A 79 8.45 16.55 5.76
C ASN A 79 7.21 17.34 6.13
N LEU A 80 6.87 17.32 7.42
CA LEU A 80 5.82 18.17 7.96
C LEU A 80 4.48 17.98 7.21
N THR A 81 4.10 16.73 6.97
CA THR A 81 2.90 16.41 6.19
C THR A 81 1.72 16.10 7.12
N PRO A 82 0.53 16.69 6.90
CA PRO A 82 -0.67 16.27 7.62
C PRO A 82 -0.97 14.77 7.39
N VAL A 83 -1.43 14.08 8.43
CA VAL A 83 -1.85 12.68 8.31
C VAL A 83 -3.27 12.66 7.74
N TYR A 84 -3.38 12.68 6.42
CA TYR A 84 -4.68 12.54 5.77
C TYR A 84 -5.19 11.10 5.92
N MET A 85 -6.34 10.94 6.56
CA MET A 85 -7.04 9.65 6.70
C MET A 85 -8.15 9.46 5.66
N ASP A 86 -8.25 10.39 4.71
CA ASP A 86 -9.20 10.38 3.60
C ASP A 86 -8.90 9.27 2.60
N PHE A 87 -9.35 8.06 2.92
CA PHE A 87 -9.20 6.89 2.06
C PHE A 87 -10.09 6.99 0.80
N VAL A 88 -11.32 7.47 0.98
CA VAL A 88 -12.34 7.61 -0.09
C VAL A 88 -12.64 9.08 -0.34
N HIS A 89 -13.17 9.77 0.66
CA HIS A 89 -13.47 11.19 0.66
C HIS A 89 -13.45 11.71 2.10
N LYS A 90 -13.44 13.03 2.26
CA LYS A 90 -13.47 13.70 3.56
C LYS A 90 -14.60 13.18 4.46
N GLY A 91 -14.30 12.88 5.72
CA GLY A 91 -15.27 12.40 6.71
C GLY A 91 -15.84 10.99 6.46
N TRP A 92 -15.36 10.28 5.42
CA TRP A 92 -15.76 8.90 5.17
C TRP A 92 -15.35 7.98 6.32
N LEU A 93 -14.14 8.18 6.84
CA LEU A 93 -13.59 7.35 7.90
C LEU A 93 -14.41 7.52 9.18
N ALA A 94 -14.69 8.76 9.61
CA ALA A 94 -15.52 9.03 10.78
C ALA A 94 -16.91 8.37 10.69
N LYS A 95 -17.54 8.42 9.51
CA LYS A 95 -18.87 7.83 9.29
C LYS A 95 -18.89 6.31 9.52
N TYR A 96 -17.88 5.60 9.04
CA TYR A 96 -17.88 4.13 9.02
C TYR A 96 -17.00 3.49 10.10
N PHE A 97 -16.07 4.26 10.66
CA PHE A 97 -15.19 3.90 11.74
C PHE A 97 -15.24 5.00 12.81
N PRO A 98 -16.36 5.13 13.55
CA PRO A 98 -16.55 6.23 14.51
C PRO A 98 -15.49 6.24 15.62
N SER A 99 -14.92 5.07 15.97
CA SER A 99 -13.77 4.99 16.88
C SER A 99 -12.54 5.75 16.37
N LEU A 100 -12.48 6.06 15.07
CA LEU A 100 -11.41 6.81 14.43
C LEU A 100 -11.77 8.28 14.17
N GLU A 101 -13.01 8.71 14.44
CA GLU A 101 -13.45 10.09 14.26
C GLU A 101 -12.54 11.06 15.02
N SER A 102 -12.10 10.68 16.22
CA SER A 102 -11.20 11.51 17.03
C SER A 102 -9.81 11.71 16.40
N TYR A 103 -9.40 10.86 15.45
CA TYR A 103 -8.18 11.03 14.66
C TYR A 103 -8.46 11.89 13.44
N ASP A 104 -9.55 11.63 12.74
CA ASP A 104 -9.97 12.38 11.55
C ASP A 104 -10.14 13.86 11.91
N VAL A 105 -10.89 14.17 12.96
CA VAL A 105 -11.05 15.53 13.48
C VAL A 105 -9.71 16.14 13.90
N PHE A 106 -8.82 15.37 14.52
CA PHE A 106 -7.53 15.88 15.02
C PHE A 106 -6.55 16.18 13.87
N PHE A 107 -6.55 15.40 12.79
CA PHE A 107 -5.67 15.60 11.64
C PHE A 107 -6.27 16.48 10.53
N GLU A 108 -7.59 16.49 10.37
CA GLU A 108 -8.29 17.34 9.40
C GLU A 108 -8.48 18.76 9.91
N LYS A 109 -8.67 18.97 11.23
CA LYS A 109 -8.82 20.33 11.75
C LYS A 109 -7.50 21.06 11.62
N PRO A 110 -7.48 22.13 10.83
CA PRO A 110 -6.27 22.86 10.68
C PRO A 110 -6.04 23.73 11.91
N ARG A 111 -5.11 23.33 12.77
CA ARG A 111 -4.17 24.32 13.30
C ARG A 111 -3.25 24.70 12.12
N LEU A 112 -3.79 25.45 11.14
CA LEU A 112 -3.32 25.59 9.74
C LEU A 112 -1.91 26.18 9.55
N ARG A 113 -1.15 26.37 10.63
CA ARG A 113 0.24 26.83 10.62
C ARG A 113 1.11 26.19 11.70
N ASP A 114 0.68 25.11 12.33
CA ASP A 114 1.47 24.46 13.37
C ASP A 114 2.36 23.34 12.80
N PRO A 115 3.71 23.43 12.93
CA PRO A 115 4.63 22.34 12.60
C PRO A 115 4.35 21.03 13.35
N ILE A 116 3.50 21.11 14.38
CA ILE A 116 3.25 20.11 15.42
C ILE A 116 2.40 18.94 14.92
N ALA A 117 1.18 19.21 14.45
CA ALA A 117 0.27 18.18 13.90
C ALA A 117 0.84 17.54 12.62
N SER A 118 1.79 18.25 12.03
CA SER A 118 2.51 17.85 10.84
C SER A 118 3.81 17.10 11.14
N ASN A 119 4.25 16.89 12.40
CA ASN A 119 5.56 16.31 12.74
C ASN A 119 5.72 14.82 12.35
N THR A 120 5.68 14.60 11.05
CA THR A 120 5.61 13.33 10.35
C THR A 120 6.58 13.37 9.18
N LEU A 121 6.87 12.20 8.68
CA LEU A 121 7.68 11.97 7.51
C LEU A 121 6.90 11.07 6.56
N LYS A 122 6.64 11.56 5.35
CA LYS A 122 5.97 10.79 4.31
C LYS A 122 6.97 10.33 3.25
N LEU A 123 6.99 9.02 3.01
CA LEU A 123 7.70 8.41 1.88
C LEU A 123 6.69 8.11 0.77
N HIS A 124 6.86 8.75 -0.38
CA HIS A 124 5.96 8.62 -1.52
C HIS A 124 6.68 8.00 -2.71
N TYR A 125 6.29 6.78 -3.08
CA TYR A 125 6.81 6.05 -4.25
C TYR A 125 5.77 6.07 -5.36
N ARG A 126 6.05 6.84 -6.43
CA ARG A 126 5.17 6.97 -7.61
C ARG A 126 5.54 6.03 -8.76
N TYR A 127 6.76 5.51 -8.72
CA TYR A 127 7.37 4.80 -9.85
C TYR A 127 7.76 3.36 -9.48
N ALA A 128 7.08 2.77 -8.48
CA ALA A 128 7.34 1.39 -8.08
C ALA A 128 7.12 0.38 -9.23
N HIS A 129 6.27 0.72 -10.21
CA HIS A 129 6.11 -0.05 -11.45
C HIS A 129 7.42 -0.22 -12.24
N GLN A 130 8.38 0.71 -12.15
CA GLN A 130 9.71 0.56 -12.74
C GLN A 130 10.56 -0.54 -12.07
N LYS A 131 10.11 -1.05 -10.92
CA LYS A 131 10.66 -2.22 -10.21
C LYS A 131 9.77 -3.46 -10.37
N ASN A 132 8.90 -3.51 -11.38
CA ASN A 132 7.94 -4.59 -11.62
C ASN A 132 6.96 -4.81 -10.46
N ILE A 133 6.69 -3.76 -9.68
CA ILE A 133 5.71 -3.76 -8.60
C ILE A 133 4.39 -3.16 -9.13
N PRO A 134 3.22 -3.81 -8.95
CA PRO A 134 1.98 -3.39 -9.61
C PRO A 134 1.35 -2.09 -9.05
N PHE A 135 1.93 -1.50 -8.01
CA PHE A 135 1.41 -0.29 -7.40
C PHE A 135 1.89 0.97 -8.13
N ASN A 136 0.94 1.84 -8.48
CA ASN A 136 1.23 3.13 -9.11
C ASN A 136 1.43 4.26 -8.08
N ASN A 137 1.03 4.04 -6.83
CA ASN A 137 1.23 4.98 -5.74
C ASN A 137 1.33 4.23 -4.40
N ILE A 138 2.44 4.43 -3.70
CA ILE A 138 2.66 3.93 -2.34
C ILE A 138 3.03 5.11 -1.46
N ARG A 139 2.30 5.32 -0.37
CA ARG A 139 2.58 6.36 0.62
C ARG A 139 2.69 5.72 1.99
N PHE A 140 3.86 5.81 2.61
CA PHE A 140 4.02 5.57 4.03
C PHE A 140 4.05 6.90 4.76
N VAL A 141 3.38 6.99 5.90
CA VAL A 141 3.50 8.11 6.83
C VAL A 141 4.07 7.59 8.14
N PHE A 142 5.13 8.22 8.64
CA PHE A 142 5.80 7.89 9.90
C PHE A 142 5.71 9.06 10.87
N SER A 143 5.62 8.78 12.16
CA SER A 143 5.81 9.77 13.22
C SER A 143 7.28 10.16 13.30
N ARG A 144 7.61 11.46 13.38
CA ARG A 144 9.00 11.90 13.64
C ARG A 144 9.40 11.80 15.10
N TYR A 145 8.45 11.58 16.02
CA TYR A 145 8.76 11.36 17.44
C TYR A 145 9.31 9.96 17.69
N THR A 146 8.72 8.94 17.04
CA THR A 146 9.05 7.53 17.28
C THR A 146 9.70 6.84 16.08
N ASN A 147 9.68 7.48 14.91
CA ASN A 147 10.03 6.88 13.62
C ASN A 147 9.20 5.62 13.28
N LYS A 148 8.06 5.39 13.93
CA LYS A 148 7.14 4.27 13.66
C LYS A 148 6.04 4.68 12.66
N PRO A 149 5.48 3.74 11.88
CA PRO A 149 4.48 4.05 10.87
C PRO A 149 3.15 4.42 11.52
N LEU A 150 2.51 5.45 10.96
CA LEU A 150 1.16 5.90 11.28
C LEU A 150 0.15 5.33 10.29
N SER A 151 0.48 5.38 9.00
CA SER A 151 -0.37 4.82 7.95
C SER A 151 0.41 4.36 6.72
N LEU A 152 -0.23 3.47 5.96
CA LEU A 152 0.17 3.07 4.62
C LEU A 152 -1.00 3.21 3.66
N PHE A 153 -0.76 3.81 2.51
CA PHE A 153 -1.70 3.85 1.40
C PHE A 153 -1.07 3.25 0.15
N LEU A 154 -1.79 2.35 -0.50
CA LEU A 154 -1.42 1.71 -1.76
C LEU A 154 -2.52 1.95 -2.78
N ARG A 155 -2.12 2.16 -4.02
CA ARG A 155 -3.01 2.21 -5.16
C ARG A 155 -2.44 1.40 -6.30
N LEU A 156 -3.32 0.66 -6.97
CA LEU A 156 -2.99 -0.07 -8.18
C LEU A 156 -4.17 -0.06 -9.16
N PRO A 157 -3.90 -0.10 -10.48
CA PRO A 157 -4.94 -0.24 -11.48
C PRO A 157 -5.68 -1.58 -11.36
N GLY A 158 -6.97 -1.59 -11.72
CA GLY A 158 -7.77 -2.80 -11.85
C GLY A 158 -8.98 -2.85 -10.93
N ASP A 159 -9.83 -3.84 -11.20
CA ASP A 159 -11.12 -4.09 -10.55
C ASP A 159 -11.02 -4.67 -9.12
N GLY A 160 -9.80 -4.87 -8.62
CA GLY A 160 -9.55 -5.37 -7.27
C GLY A 160 -9.78 -6.85 -7.05
N SER A 161 -10.27 -7.61 -8.03
CA SER A 161 -10.62 -9.03 -7.85
C SER A 161 -9.46 -9.85 -7.30
N ILE A 162 -8.27 -9.73 -7.92
CA ILE A 162 -7.06 -10.44 -7.49
C ILE A 162 -6.57 -9.94 -6.12
N VAL A 163 -6.58 -8.63 -5.92
CA VAL A 163 -6.07 -7.99 -4.68
C VAL A 163 -6.93 -8.36 -3.49
N ILE A 164 -8.24 -8.20 -3.60
CA ILE A 164 -9.21 -8.47 -2.55
C ILE A 164 -9.19 -9.95 -2.21
N ASN A 165 -9.11 -10.84 -3.21
CA ASN A 165 -8.98 -12.28 -2.97
C ASN A 165 -7.67 -12.62 -2.24
N ASN A 166 -6.55 -12.00 -2.62
CA ASN A 166 -5.28 -12.18 -1.90
C ASN A 166 -5.34 -11.68 -0.46
N LEU A 167 -6.01 -10.55 -0.20
CA LEU A 167 -6.23 -10.04 1.16
C LEU A 167 -7.13 -10.96 1.97
N LYS A 168 -8.21 -11.49 1.38
CA LYS A 168 -9.07 -12.53 2.01
C LYS A 168 -8.26 -13.77 2.39
N ASN A 169 -7.43 -14.26 1.48
CA ASN A 169 -6.57 -15.42 1.73
C ASN A 169 -5.52 -15.15 2.82
N THR A 170 -4.98 -13.92 2.88
CA THR A 170 -3.90 -13.56 3.82
C THR A 170 -4.43 -13.19 5.22
N HIS A 171 -5.61 -12.57 5.29
CA HIS A 171 -6.13 -11.95 6.51
C HIS A 171 -7.43 -12.56 7.01
N GLY A 172 -8.01 -13.53 6.28
CA GLY A 172 -9.28 -14.18 6.59
C GLY A 172 -10.48 -13.41 6.03
N THR A 173 -11.68 -13.79 6.46
CA THR A 173 -12.93 -13.15 6.01
C THR A 173 -12.98 -11.67 6.44
N PRO A 174 -13.16 -10.72 5.51
CA PRO A 174 -13.31 -9.31 5.84
C PRO A 174 -14.67 -9.02 6.46
N GLN A 175 -14.71 -7.95 7.24
CA GLN A 175 -15.94 -7.21 7.46
C GLN A 175 -16.22 -6.36 6.21
N THR A 176 -17.50 -6.17 5.89
CA THR A 176 -17.91 -5.53 4.64
C THR A 176 -18.90 -4.41 4.93
N ILE A 177 -18.72 -3.28 4.25
CA ILE A 177 -19.66 -2.17 4.27
C ILE A 177 -20.29 -2.10 2.89
N GLU A 178 -21.57 -2.45 2.82
CA GLU A 178 -22.37 -2.41 1.62
C GLU A 178 -22.91 -1.00 1.36
N ASN A 179 -23.30 -0.73 0.10
CA ASN A 179 -23.99 0.51 -0.31
C ASN A 179 -23.27 1.81 0.11
N VAL A 180 -21.94 1.77 0.15
CA VAL A 180 -21.13 2.95 0.46
C VAL A 180 -21.17 3.92 -0.72
N LYS A 181 -21.44 5.19 -0.45
CA LYS A 181 -21.38 6.27 -1.45
C LYS A 181 -19.92 6.58 -1.83
N ILE A 182 -19.29 5.71 -2.60
CA ILE A 182 -17.95 5.87 -3.18
C ILE A 182 -18.06 6.05 -4.69
N SER A 183 -16.98 6.51 -5.34
CA SER A 183 -16.99 6.70 -6.79
C SER A 183 -16.99 5.37 -7.55
N GLY A 184 -16.38 4.32 -7.02
CA GLY A 184 -16.24 3.03 -7.70
C GLY A 184 -17.28 1.97 -7.31
N PRO A 185 -17.14 0.77 -7.89
CA PRO A 185 -18.10 -0.31 -7.71
C PRO A 185 -17.86 -1.10 -6.42
N GLY A 186 -18.93 -1.74 -5.96
CA GLY A 186 -18.87 -2.76 -4.92
C GLY A 186 -18.72 -2.20 -3.49
N PRO A 187 -18.60 -3.11 -2.52
CA PRO A 187 -18.49 -2.72 -1.13
C PRO A 187 -17.08 -2.31 -0.75
N VAL A 188 -16.96 -1.76 0.45
CA VAL A 188 -15.68 -1.56 1.12
C VAL A 188 -15.41 -2.73 2.04
N TYR A 189 -14.22 -3.34 1.92
CA TYR A 189 -13.79 -4.46 2.74
C TYR A 189 -12.79 -3.98 3.78
N PHE A 190 -12.86 -4.52 4.99
CA PHE A 190 -11.89 -4.20 6.03
C PHE A 190 -11.61 -5.35 6.99
N TRP A 191 -10.44 -5.29 7.61
CA TRP A 191 -9.97 -6.21 8.64
C TRP A 191 -9.46 -5.41 9.83
N LYS A 192 -9.64 -5.98 11.02
CA LYS A 192 -9.11 -5.45 12.28
C LYS A 192 -8.12 -6.44 12.89
N ARG A 193 -7.01 -5.92 13.42
CA ARG A 193 -6.07 -6.67 14.26
C ARG A 193 -5.60 -5.75 15.36
N GLY A 194 -5.93 -6.07 16.61
CA GLY A 194 -5.73 -5.12 17.72
C GLY A 194 -6.39 -3.77 17.41
N LYS A 195 -5.61 -2.70 17.48
CA LYS A 195 -6.03 -1.33 17.12
C LYS A 195 -5.84 -1.00 15.63
N ASP A 196 -5.20 -1.87 14.86
CA ASP A 196 -4.91 -1.63 13.45
C ASP A 196 -6.11 -1.96 12.57
N ILE A 197 -6.27 -1.16 11.51
CA ILE A 197 -7.34 -1.32 10.53
C ILE A 197 -6.73 -1.36 9.14
N LEU A 198 -7.05 -2.41 8.38
CA LEU A 198 -6.78 -2.53 6.94
C LEU A 198 -8.10 -2.34 6.20
N VAL A 199 -8.15 -1.41 5.25
CA VAL A 199 -9.33 -1.12 4.42
C VAL A 199 -8.94 -1.28 2.94
N THR A 200 -9.84 -1.83 2.13
CA THR A 200 -9.70 -1.83 0.68
C THR A 200 -11.03 -1.56 -0.02
N ALA A 201 -10.97 -0.81 -1.11
CA ALA A 201 -12.11 -0.45 -1.94
C ALA A 201 -11.66 -0.28 -3.39
N VAL A 202 -12.58 -0.48 -4.33
CA VAL A 202 -12.38 -0.16 -5.74
C VAL A 202 -13.00 1.21 -6.00
N LEU A 203 -12.20 2.16 -6.47
CA LEU A 203 -12.63 3.52 -6.82
C LEU A 203 -12.42 3.75 -8.32
N PHE A 204 -13.14 4.69 -8.91
CA PHE A 204 -12.78 5.16 -10.26
C PHE A 204 -11.72 6.24 -10.18
N ASP A 205 -10.72 6.15 -11.05
CA ASP A 205 -9.79 7.24 -11.31
C ASP A 205 -10.47 8.40 -12.05
N ARG A 206 -9.70 9.48 -12.29
CA ARG A 206 -10.21 10.67 -13.00
C ARG A 206 -10.66 10.40 -14.45
N TYR A 207 -10.35 9.23 -15.00
CA TYR A 207 -10.72 8.79 -16.35
C TYR A 207 -11.81 7.71 -16.33
N GLY A 208 -12.41 7.42 -15.17
CA GLY A 208 -13.44 6.40 -15.02
C GLY A 208 -12.91 4.96 -15.00
N LYS A 209 -11.58 4.75 -14.90
CA LYS A 209 -10.99 3.41 -14.82
C LYS A 209 -10.96 2.95 -13.37
N PRO A 210 -11.28 1.67 -13.08
CA PRO A 210 -11.21 1.16 -11.73
C PRO A 210 -9.75 1.10 -11.24
N GLU A 211 -9.52 1.59 -10.03
CA GLU A 211 -8.30 1.46 -9.26
C GLU A 211 -8.64 0.87 -7.89
N THR A 212 -7.85 -0.11 -7.48
CA THR A 212 -7.95 -0.66 -6.14
C THR A 212 -7.13 0.17 -5.19
N HIS A 213 -7.75 0.60 -4.10
CA HIS A 213 -7.11 1.32 -3.03
C HIS A 213 -6.98 0.40 -1.81
N ILE A 214 -5.83 0.45 -1.14
CA ILE A 214 -5.59 -0.24 0.13
C ILE A 214 -5.06 0.80 1.11
N PHE A 215 -5.60 0.80 2.33
CA PHE A 215 -5.18 1.67 3.40
C PHE A 215 -4.98 0.88 4.68
N ILE A 216 -3.91 1.20 5.41
CA ILE A 216 -3.65 0.68 6.76
C ILE A 216 -3.49 1.86 7.69
N LEU A 217 -4.20 1.80 8.81
CA LEU A 217 -3.98 2.63 9.97
C LEU A 217 -3.32 1.79 11.05
N TYR A 218 -2.16 2.25 11.54
CA TYR A 218 -1.49 1.66 12.70
C TYR A 218 -2.03 2.36 13.96
N GLY A 219 -2.99 1.73 14.62
CA GLY A 219 -3.85 2.39 15.61
C GLY A 219 -3.09 2.83 16.84
N GLU A 220 -2.27 1.95 17.43
CA GLU A 220 -1.46 2.25 18.62
C GLU A 220 -0.46 3.38 18.35
N ASN A 221 0.23 3.35 17.21
CA ASN A 221 1.17 4.40 16.85
C ASN A 221 0.47 5.75 16.60
N THR A 222 -0.74 5.72 16.03
CA THR A 222 -1.55 6.91 15.77
C THR A 222 -2.07 7.53 17.07
N GLU A 223 -2.53 6.69 18.01
CA GLU A 223 -2.95 7.11 19.35
C GLU A 223 -1.79 7.74 20.12
N ASN A 224 -0.63 7.08 20.13
CA ASN A 224 0.57 7.60 20.76
C ASN A 224 1.03 8.92 20.11
N PHE A 225 0.98 9.04 18.78
CA PHE A 225 1.29 10.29 18.09
C PHE A 225 0.38 11.44 18.51
N LYS A 226 -0.93 11.19 18.55
CA LYS A 226 -1.92 12.16 19.03
C LYS A 226 -1.65 12.57 20.48
N LYS A 227 -1.41 11.60 21.36
CA LYS A 227 -1.09 11.84 22.78
C LYS A 227 0.18 12.69 22.93
N THR A 228 1.27 12.34 22.23
CA THR A 228 2.52 13.12 22.26
C THR A 228 2.29 14.56 21.81
N ILE A 229 1.49 14.80 20.77
CA ILE A 229 1.15 16.16 20.36
C ILE A 229 0.39 16.90 21.47
N MET A 230 -0.63 16.27 22.05
CA MET A 230 -1.44 16.88 23.12
C MET A 230 -0.64 17.19 24.38
N GLU A 231 0.34 16.36 24.73
CA GLU A 231 1.24 16.58 25.87
C GLU A 231 2.28 17.65 25.58
N THR A 232 2.85 17.66 24.38
CA THR A 232 3.88 18.64 24.01
C THR A 232 3.27 20.02 23.78
N TYR A 233 1.99 20.07 23.37
CA TYR A 233 1.28 21.29 22.99
C TYR A 233 -0.19 21.21 23.40
N PRO A 234 -0.49 21.29 24.72
CA PRO A 234 -1.86 21.33 25.20
C PRO A 234 -2.63 22.48 24.52
N GLU A 235 -3.93 22.31 24.30
CA GLU A 235 -4.75 23.42 23.82
C GLU A 235 -4.54 24.62 24.76
N PRO A 236 -4.37 25.86 24.25
CA PRO A 236 -4.39 27.02 25.13
C PRO A 236 -5.73 26.96 25.88
N ASP A 237 -5.66 27.04 27.21
CA ASP A 237 -6.86 27.06 28.03
C ASP A 237 -7.65 28.31 27.65
N ILE A 238 -8.75 28.12 26.91
CA ILE A 238 -9.61 29.19 26.42
C ILE A 238 -10.22 29.97 27.61
N LYS A 239 -10.09 29.47 28.85
CA LYS A 239 -10.48 30.19 30.07
C LYS A 239 -9.45 31.18 30.60
N THR A 240 -8.18 31.09 30.20
CA THR A 240 -7.14 32.06 30.59
C THR A 240 -6.67 32.80 29.35
N GLY A 241 -7.49 33.75 28.87
CA GLY A 241 -7.17 34.58 27.72
C GLY A 241 -5.91 35.43 27.96
N PHE A 242 -4.76 34.89 27.55
CA PHE A 242 -3.51 35.62 27.34
C PHE A 242 -3.09 35.48 25.88
#